data_AF-A0AAU5PEQ8-F1
#
_entry.id   AF-A0AAU5PEQ8-F1
#
_cell.length_a   1.000
_cell.length_b   1.000
_cell.length_c   1.000
_cell.angle_alpha   90.00
_cell.angle_beta   90.00
_cell.angle_gamma   90.00
#
_symmetry.space_group_name_H-M   'P 1'
#
loop_
_entity.id
_entity.type
_entity.pdbx_description
1 polymer ?
#
loop_
_entity_poly.entity_id
_entity_poly.type
_entity_poly.pdbx_seq_one_letter_code
_entity_poly.pdbx_strand_id
1 'polypeptide(L)'
;MALGLRLLRDGPVSDAHNLLLLTSGTLRTTDLTRSREAAVQASLAAWSGGDRDGYLAALEALCPSAAGLPDPESRTQAGEEPVETFWRAYRDGMRSILHADFDRAGALLGAVLRVLRNQQDAARLLSAGTIALMLGDLATARQVLGLALAIARSEATPALLPRILEHLAYAELRAGRYHQARVHAEAGLEAVGEQPLRNVMAGLSAVLALTASIAGDRVAVTRHAESALGIAHAHGLSQAKTLAEWARARVDLGHGTAEHAAARLAPLVHAGPRRGHFGLWVMAVPCYIEAAVLAGHDADAEVDADVDHLIDQYAQWAALGADPPGPAVVLRCRALVAGHEHSEDLFNQALAQHEEVDSPYEHARTHLAYGMWLRRRRRPVEARTQLRRAVMGFDQCGADVGAQQADAELRAAGETPTAASSGEAGTVSPMPLTPQQLRIARSVVQGATNREVARQLSISTRTVEYHLRNIFAQLGVRSRVALARALDPDPNPDPLLSTPANSSGASFPTDR
;
A
#
# COMPACT_ATOMS: atom_id res chain seq x y z
N MET A 1 -28.94 -1.85 20.44
CA MET A 1 -27.45 -1.99 20.49
C MET A 1 -26.96 -3.41 20.25
N ALA A 2 -27.19 -4.38 21.17
CA ALA A 2 -26.58 -5.72 21.07
C ALA A 2 -26.88 -6.46 19.75
N LEU A 3 -28.13 -6.42 19.26
CA LEU A 3 -28.49 -6.99 17.96
C LEU A 3 -27.73 -6.34 16.80
N GLY A 4 -27.65 -5.01 16.77
CA GLY A 4 -26.90 -4.27 15.75
C GLY A 4 -25.41 -4.60 15.76
N LEU A 5 -24.79 -4.75 16.94
CA LEU A 5 -23.39 -5.19 17.06
C LEU A 5 -23.17 -6.63 16.58
N ARG A 6 -24.14 -7.53 16.78
CA ARG A 6 -24.08 -8.90 16.23
C ARG A 6 -24.13 -8.87 14.72
N LEU A 7 -25.07 -8.13 14.12
CA LEU A 7 -25.18 -8.00 12.66
C LEU A 7 -23.94 -7.34 12.05
N LEU A 8 -23.34 -6.34 12.71
CA LEU A 8 -22.10 -5.73 12.24
C LEU A 8 -20.95 -6.74 12.12
N ARG A 9 -20.93 -7.76 12.98
CA ARG A 9 -19.90 -8.81 12.97
C ARG A 9 -20.26 -9.99 12.07
N ASP A 10 -21.55 -10.29 11.96
CA ASP A 10 -22.03 -11.56 11.41
C ASP A 10 -23.41 -11.46 10.75
N GLY A 11 -23.62 -10.46 9.90
CA GLY A 11 -24.88 -10.31 9.18
C GLY A 11 -24.89 -9.10 8.24
N PRO A 12 -26.07 -8.79 7.67
CA PRO A 12 -26.27 -7.65 6.79
C PRO A 12 -25.88 -6.32 7.44
N VAL A 13 -24.93 -5.62 6.84
CA VAL A 13 -24.40 -4.36 7.41
C VAL A 13 -25.37 -3.18 7.25
N SER A 14 -26.30 -3.24 6.30
CA SER A 14 -27.41 -2.28 6.20
C SER A 14 -28.31 -2.31 7.43
N ASP A 15 -28.65 -3.52 7.90
CA ASP A 15 -29.51 -3.70 9.06
C ASP A 15 -28.76 -3.33 10.34
N ALA A 16 -27.47 -3.67 10.41
CA ALA A 16 -26.59 -3.23 11.48
C ALA A 16 -26.55 -1.69 11.57
N HIS A 17 -26.34 -1.01 10.44
CA HIS A 17 -26.33 0.45 10.35
C HIS A 17 -27.63 1.06 10.88
N ASN A 18 -28.76 0.63 10.34
CA ASN A 18 -30.08 1.17 10.70
C ASN A 18 -30.39 0.97 12.19
N LEU A 19 -30.14 -0.22 12.74
CA LEU A 19 -30.40 -0.51 14.16
C LEU A 19 -29.47 0.26 15.10
N LEU A 20 -28.20 0.43 14.73
CA LEU A 20 -27.22 1.18 15.52
C LEU A 20 -27.50 2.68 15.48
N LEU A 21 -27.88 3.22 14.32
CA LEU A 21 -28.28 4.62 14.18
C LEU A 21 -29.55 4.92 14.97
N LEU A 22 -30.55 4.04 14.91
CA LEU A 22 -31.75 4.15 15.74
C LEU A 22 -31.41 4.10 17.24
N THR A 23 -30.53 3.17 17.65
CA THR A 23 -30.06 3.08 19.05
C THR A 23 -29.36 4.39 19.46
N SER A 24 -28.55 4.98 18.58
CA SER A 24 -27.90 6.27 18.86
C SER A 24 -28.93 7.35 19.15
N GLY A 25 -29.97 7.46 18.32
CA GLY A 25 -31.04 8.45 18.49
C GLY A 25 -31.83 8.29 19.79
N THR A 26 -32.14 7.05 20.19
CA THR A 26 -32.93 6.77 21.41
C THR A 26 -32.15 6.99 22.71
N LEU A 27 -30.83 6.75 22.70
CA LEU A 27 -29.97 6.95 23.87
C LEU A 27 -29.48 8.39 24.02
N ARG A 28 -29.73 9.25 23.04
CA ARG A 28 -29.15 10.60 22.96
C ARG A 28 -29.36 11.47 24.22
N THR A 29 -30.52 11.36 24.87
CA THR A 29 -30.86 12.17 26.07
C THR A 29 -30.64 11.42 27.39
N THR A 30 -30.42 10.11 27.34
CA THR A 30 -30.37 9.23 28.53
C THR A 30 -28.98 8.67 28.79
N ASP A 31 -28.19 8.40 27.74
CA ASP A 31 -26.81 7.93 27.82
C ASP A 31 -26.05 8.38 26.55
N LEU A 32 -25.49 9.59 26.62
CA LEU A 32 -24.78 10.21 25.50
C LEU A 32 -23.54 9.41 25.08
N THR A 33 -22.87 8.73 26.02
CA THR A 33 -21.68 7.91 25.73
C THR A 33 -22.05 6.71 24.86
N ARG A 34 -23.08 5.94 25.25
CA ARG A 34 -23.57 4.82 24.43
C ARG A 34 -24.23 5.27 23.14
N SER A 35 -24.87 6.44 23.14
CA SER A 35 -25.41 7.05 21.91
C SER A 35 -24.30 7.28 20.88
N ARG A 36 -23.17 7.85 21.30
CA ARG A 36 -21.98 8.08 20.45
C ARG A 36 -21.31 6.78 20.02
N GLU A 37 -21.18 5.82 20.92
CA GLU A 37 -20.65 4.50 20.57
C GLU A 37 -21.49 3.82 19.48
N ALA A 38 -22.83 3.86 19.61
CA ALA A 38 -23.73 3.32 18.61
C ALA A 38 -23.59 4.04 17.26
N ALA A 39 -23.43 5.37 17.25
CA ALA A 39 -23.19 6.14 16.02
C ALA A 39 -21.85 5.78 15.35
N VAL A 40 -20.76 5.59 16.11
CA VAL A 40 -19.48 5.12 15.56
C VAL A 40 -19.62 3.72 14.95
N GLN A 41 -20.35 2.81 15.60
CA GLN A 41 -20.55 1.47 15.02
C GLN A 41 -21.48 1.51 13.79
N ALA A 42 -22.45 2.43 13.76
CA ALA A 42 -23.29 2.67 12.58
C ALA A 42 -22.47 3.20 11.40
N SER A 43 -21.52 4.11 11.63
CA SER A 43 -20.64 4.61 10.57
C SER A 43 -19.73 3.50 10.04
N LEU A 44 -19.21 2.62 10.90
CA LEU A 44 -18.43 1.45 10.46
C LEU A 44 -19.25 0.49 9.60
N ALA A 45 -20.53 0.26 9.95
CA ALA A 45 -21.43 -0.57 9.15
C ALA A 45 -21.67 0.03 7.74
N ALA A 46 -21.95 1.34 7.67
CA ALA A 46 -22.13 2.05 6.41
C ALA A 46 -20.85 2.07 5.57
N TRP A 47 -19.68 2.25 6.22
CA TRP A 47 -18.38 2.12 5.56
C TRP A 47 -18.23 0.73 4.93
N SER A 48 -18.39 -0.35 5.69
CA SER A 48 -18.28 -1.71 5.14
C SER A 48 -19.27 -1.96 3.98
N GLY A 49 -20.47 -1.38 4.09
CA GLY A 49 -21.51 -1.43 3.07
C GLY A 49 -21.26 -0.60 1.81
N GLY A 50 -20.31 0.34 1.85
CA GLY A 50 -20.13 1.31 0.79
C GLY A 50 -21.25 2.34 0.69
N ASP A 51 -22.01 2.54 1.78
CA ASP A 51 -23.09 3.52 1.87
C ASP A 51 -22.53 4.87 2.36
N ARG A 52 -22.20 5.75 1.41
CA ARG A 52 -21.63 7.06 1.71
C ARG A 52 -22.60 7.95 2.48
N ASP A 53 -23.89 7.91 2.13
CA ASP A 53 -24.90 8.80 2.71
C ASP A 53 -25.26 8.33 4.12
N GLY A 54 -25.42 7.01 4.32
CA GLY A 54 -25.55 6.42 5.66
C GLY A 54 -24.34 6.71 6.54
N TYR A 55 -23.12 6.69 5.98
CA TYR A 55 -21.92 7.05 6.73
C TYR A 55 -21.99 8.51 7.23
N LEU A 56 -22.35 9.46 6.36
CA LEU A 56 -22.53 10.87 6.74
C LEU A 56 -23.64 11.04 7.79
N ALA A 57 -24.77 10.35 7.64
CA ALA A 57 -25.87 10.40 8.59
C ALA A 57 -25.46 9.90 9.99
N ALA A 58 -24.67 8.82 10.06
CA ALA A 58 -24.13 8.33 11.33
C ALA A 58 -23.12 9.30 11.97
N LEU A 59 -22.32 10.00 11.17
CA LEU A 59 -21.42 11.03 11.70
C LEU A 59 -22.19 12.20 12.33
N GLU A 60 -23.28 12.65 11.70
CA GLU A 60 -24.11 13.72 12.26
C GLU A 60 -24.72 13.35 13.62
N ALA A 61 -25.03 12.07 13.84
CA ALA A 61 -25.54 11.59 15.12
C ALA A 61 -24.55 11.73 16.29
N LEU A 62 -23.23 11.88 16.03
CA LEU A 62 -22.21 12.03 17.08
C LEU A 62 -22.28 13.36 17.84
N CYS A 63 -22.72 14.40 17.14
CA CYS A 63 -22.76 15.78 17.61
C CYS A 63 -24.12 16.38 17.26
N PRO A 64 -25.19 16.03 18.00
CA PRO A 64 -26.52 16.53 17.73
C PRO A 64 -26.54 18.06 17.79
N SER A 65 -27.25 18.69 16.85
CA SER A 65 -27.44 20.13 16.85
C SER A 65 -28.02 20.60 18.20
N ALA A 66 -27.49 21.74 18.65
CA ALA A 66 -27.91 22.52 19.79
C ALA A 66 -29.39 22.91 19.85
N ALA A 67 -30.18 22.60 18.82
CA ALA A 67 -31.60 22.90 18.74
C ALA A 67 -32.36 22.14 19.83
N GLY A 68 -32.54 22.79 20.99
CA GLY A 68 -33.23 22.26 22.17
C GLY A 68 -32.45 22.38 23.49
N LEU A 69 -31.20 22.83 23.47
CA LEU A 69 -30.43 23.20 24.67
C LEU A 69 -30.57 24.71 24.93
N PRO A 70 -30.61 25.18 26.18
CA PRO A 70 -30.74 26.61 26.49
C PRO A 70 -29.59 27.44 25.88
N ASP A 71 -29.90 28.73 25.69
CA ASP A 71 -29.29 29.81 24.89
C ASP A 71 -27.81 29.69 24.43
N PRO A 72 -27.46 29.99 23.17
CA PRO A 72 -26.07 30.10 22.68
C PRO A 72 -25.13 31.02 23.48
N GLU A 73 -25.65 32.07 24.13
CA GLU A 73 -24.84 33.00 24.95
C GLU A 73 -24.26 32.34 26.21
N SER A 74 -24.91 31.28 26.73
CA SER A 74 -24.42 30.53 27.89
C SER A 74 -23.24 29.60 27.58
N ARG A 75 -23.01 29.27 26.30
CA ARG A 75 -21.94 28.35 25.86
C ARG A 75 -20.65 29.05 25.45
N THR A 76 -20.70 30.36 25.21
CA THR A 76 -19.52 31.16 24.87
C THR A 76 -18.76 31.61 26.12
N GLN A 77 -19.39 31.58 27.31
CA GLN A 77 -18.74 31.92 28.59
C GLN A 77 -18.17 30.71 29.36
N ALA A 78 -18.64 29.50 29.11
CA ALA A 78 -18.06 28.27 29.63
C ALA A 78 -17.27 27.58 28.50
N GLY A 79 -15.93 27.59 28.58
CA GLY A 79 -15.08 26.96 27.58
C GLY A 79 -15.58 25.56 27.19
N GLU A 80 -15.60 25.26 25.89
CA GLU A 80 -16.14 24.02 25.35
C GLU A 80 -15.47 22.80 26.01
N GLU A 81 -16.27 21.87 26.55
CA GLU A 81 -15.73 20.71 27.26
C GLU A 81 -14.82 19.87 26.35
N PRO A 82 -13.65 19.39 26.83
CA PRO A 82 -12.69 18.64 26.01
C PRO A 82 -13.28 17.44 25.26
N VAL A 83 -14.33 16.81 25.81
CA VAL A 83 -15.03 15.68 25.19
C VAL A 83 -15.87 16.11 23.99
N GLU A 84 -16.53 17.27 24.06
CA GLU A 84 -17.32 17.81 22.94
C GLU A 84 -16.41 18.22 21.78
N THR A 85 -15.28 18.86 22.10
CA THR A 85 -14.24 19.20 21.13
C THR A 85 -13.71 17.96 20.41
N PHE A 86 -13.48 16.86 21.14
CA PHE A 86 -13.05 15.58 20.56
C PHE A 86 -14.05 15.05 19.52
N TRP A 87 -15.34 14.99 19.87
CA TRP A 87 -16.36 14.42 19.00
C TRP A 87 -16.66 15.29 17.78
N ARG A 88 -16.61 16.62 17.92
CA ARG A 88 -16.72 17.54 16.77
C ARG A 88 -15.54 17.40 15.83
N ALA A 89 -14.32 17.37 16.36
CA ALA A 89 -13.12 17.15 15.54
C ALA A 89 -13.16 15.79 14.83
N TYR A 90 -13.63 14.73 15.50
CA TYR A 90 -13.83 13.42 14.87
C TYR A 90 -14.85 13.50 13.71
N ARG A 91 -16.06 14.03 13.97
CA ARG A 91 -17.12 14.16 12.96
C ARG A 91 -16.65 14.99 11.77
N ASP A 92 -16.18 16.20 12.01
CA ASP A 92 -15.82 17.16 10.98
C ASP A 92 -14.59 16.68 10.20
N GLY A 93 -13.65 16.01 10.88
CA GLY A 93 -12.49 15.38 10.26
C GLY A 93 -12.89 14.25 9.31
N MET A 94 -13.73 13.31 9.76
CA MET A 94 -14.22 12.22 8.90
C MET A 94 -15.06 12.71 7.72
N ARG A 95 -15.87 13.77 7.92
CA ARG A 95 -16.58 14.44 6.81
C ARG A 95 -15.61 15.04 5.81
N SER A 96 -14.53 15.68 6.29
CA SER A 96 -13.51 16.28 5.43
C SER A 96 -12.84 15.23 4.52
N ILE A 97 -12.57 14.02 5.03
CA ILE A 97 -12.10 12.88 4.22
C ILE A 97 -13.09 12.56 3.08
N LEU A 98 -14.39 12.48 3.37
CA LEU A 98 -15.41 12.21 2.35
C LEU A 98 -15.59 13.34 1.33
N HIS A 99 -15.17 14.55 1.66
CA HIS A 99 -15.15 15.69 0.76
C HIS A 99 -13.78 15.92 0.11
N ALA A 100 -12.83 14.99 0.29
CA ALA A 100 -11.46 15.07 -0.22
C ALA A 100 -10.66 16.28 0.28
N ASP A 101 -10.99 16.83 1.46
CA ASP A 101 -10.23 17.88 2.14
C ASP A 101 -9.29 17.24 3.18
N PHE A 102 -8.19 16.66 2.71
CA PHE A 102 -7.25 15.90 3.55
C PHE A 102 -6.40 16.77 4.47
N ASP A 103 -6.14 18.02 4.11
CA ASP A 103 -5.43 18.98 4.97
C ASP A 103 -6.26 19.29 6.22
N ARG A 104 -7.54 19.64 6.02
CA ARG A 104 -8.46 19.86 7.13
C ARG A 104 -8.72 18.58 7.92
N ALA A 105 -8.88 17.44 7.24
CA ALA A 105 -9.04 16.15 7.89
C ALA A 105 -7.84 15.84 8.79
N GLY A 106 -6.62 16.01 8.29
CA GLY A 106 -5.37 15.78 9.02
C GLY A 106 -5.24 16.67 10.26
N ALA A 107 -5.58 17.96 10.13
CA ALA A 107 -5.57 18.89 11.25
C ALA A 107 -6.54 18.48 12.38
N LEU A 108 -7.78 18.15 12.02
CA LEU A 108 -8.83 17.78 12.99
C LEU A 108 -8.58 16.40 13.60
N LEU A 109 -8.32 15.39 12.75
CA LEU A 109 -8.10 14.02 13.18
C LEU A 109 -6.74 13.81 13.84
N GLY A 110 -5.74 14.66 13.56
CA GLY A 110 -4.46 14.65 14.27
C GLY A 110 -4.60 14.92 15.77
N ALA A 111 -5.55 15.77 16.17
CA ALA A 111 -5.87 15.98 17.59
C ALA A 111 -6.54 14.73 18.21
N VAL A 112 -7.53 14.17 17.51
CA VAL A 112 -8.23 12.94 17.90
C VAL A 112 -7.26 11.76 18.05
N LEU A 113 -6.37 11.56 17.08
CA LEU A 113 -5.35 10.53 17.08
C LEU A 113 -4.43 10.62 18.30
N ARG A 114 -3.97 11.82 18.64
CA ARG A 114 -3.12 12.01 19.83
C ARG A 114 -3.82 11.58 21.11
N VAL A 115 -5.10 11.92 21.27
CA VAL A 115 -5.91 11.50 22.44
C VAL A 115 -6.04 9.99 22.50
N LEU A 116 -6.40 9.34 21.40
CA LEU A 116 -6.62 7.89 21.34
C LEU A 116 -5.32 7.09 21.51
N ARG A 117 -4.20 7.57 20.94
CA ARG A 117 -2.90 6.89 21.02
C ARG A 117 -2.31 6.84 22.43
N ASN A 118 -2.69 7.78 23.28
CA ASN A 118 -2.21 7.84 24.66
C ASN A 118 -3.01 6.92 25.60
N GLN A 119 -4.06 6.25 25.09
CA GLN A 119 -4.83 5.28 25.86
C GLN A 119 -4.16 3.91 25.80
N GLN A 120 -4.04 3.23 26.95
CA GLN A 120 -3.61 1.83 27.02
C GLN A 120 -4.81 0.88 26.86
N ASP A 121 -5.56 1.04 25.77
CA ASP A 121 -6.77 0.25 25.50
C ASP A 121 -6.79 -0.20 24.03
N ALA A 122 -6.97 -1.50 23.81
CA ALA A 122 -6.92 -2.08 22.47
C ALA A 122 -8.01 -1.56 21.52
N ALA A 123 -9.22 -1.25 22.03
CA ALA A 123 -10.32 -0.76 21.20
C ALA A 123 -10.11 0.71 20.79
N ARG A 124 -9.55 1.53 21.67
CA ARG A 124 -9.15 2.92 21.36
C ARG A 124 -8.01 2.97 20.36
N LEU A 125 -7.00 2.10 20.52
CA LEU A 125 -5.91 2.00 19.56
C LEU A 125 -6.39 1.45 18.21
N LEU A 126 -7.31 0.48 18.18
CA LEU A 126 -7.96 0.05 16.93
C LEU A 126 -8.63 1.24 16.22
N SER A 127 -9.39 2.05 16.96
CA SER A 127 -10.05 3.25 16.41
C SER A 127 -9.04 4.26 15.84
N ALA A 128 -7.92 4.48 16.54
CA ALA A 128 -6.83 5.33 16.06
C ALA A 128 -6.16 4.76 14.79
N GLY A 129 -5.97 3.44 14.73
CA GLY A 129 -5.47 2.75 13.54
C GLY A 129 -6.39 2.94 12.33
N THR A 130 -7.70 2.84 12.53
CA THR A 130 -8.70 3.09 11.47
C THR A 130 -8.65 4.54 10.98
N ILE A 131 -8.55 5.52 11.87
CA ILE A 131 -8.40 6.93 11.48
C ILE A 131 -7.13 7.14 10.64
N ALA A 132 -5.99 6.60 11.09
CA ALA A 132 -4.73 6.72 10.37
C ALA A 132 -4.80 6.07 8.97
N LEU A 133 -5.48 4.92 8.85
CA LEU A 133 -5.77 4.30 7.55
C LEU A 133 -6.61 5.20 6.63
N MET A 134 -7.64 5.86 7.17
CA MET A 134 -8.50 6.75 6.39
C MET A 134 -7.75 8.02 5.92
N LEU A 135 -6.78 8.50 6.70
CA LEU A 135 -5.89 9.61 6.33
C LEU A 135 -4.77 9.21 5.36
N GLY A 136 -4.55 7.91 5.12
CA GLY A 136 -3.39 7.44 4.37
C GLY A 136 -2.07 7.46 5.15
N ASP A 137 -2.08 7.75 6.46
CA ASP A 137 -0.89 7.64 7.33
C ASP A 137 -0.65 6.18 7.72
N LEU A 138 -0.10 5.43 6.76
CA LEU A 138 0.15 4.00 6.89
C LEU A 138 1.19 3.70 7.98
N ALA A 139 2.16 4.59 8.20
CA ALA A 139 3.18 4.42 9.22
C ALA A 139 2.56 4.46 10.62
N THR A 140 1.75 5.49 10.91
CA THR A 140 1.03 5.58 12.18
C THR A 140 0.02 4.44 12.33
N ALA A 141 -0.72 4.09 11.27
CA ALA A 141 -1.68 2.99 11.31
C ALA A 141 -1.04 1.68 11.78
N ARG A 142 0.08 1.28 11.15
CA ARG A 142 0.82 0.07 11.53
C ARG A 142 1.36 0.13 12.95
N GLN A 143 1.94 1.26 13.35
CA GLN A 143 2.49 1.42 14.68
C GLN A 143 1.41 1.22 15.75
N VAL A 144 0.28 1.91 15.59
CA VAL A 144 -0.82 1.91 16.56
C VAL A 144 -1.56 0.56 16.56
N LEU A 145 -1.81 -0.03 15.40
CA LEU A 145 -2.44 -1.36 15.30
C LEU A 145 -1.53 -2.47 15.83
N GLY A 146 -0.21 -2.35 15.66
CA GLY A 146 0.77 -3.26 16.27
C GLY A 146 0.76 -3.19 17.80
N LEU A 147 0.61 -1.98 18.38
CA LEU A 147 0.41 -1.80 19.81
C LEU A 147 -0.93 -2.38 20.27
N ALA A 148 -2.03 -2.13 19.54
CA ALA A 148 -3.34 -2.71 19.83
C ALA A 148 -3.28 -4.25 19.86
N LEU A 149 -2.56 -4.85 18.90
CA LEU A 149 -2.36 -6.30 18.82
C LEU A 149 -1.58 -6.84 20.02
N ALA A 150 -0.54 -6.13 20.46
CA ALA A 150 0.24 -6.52 21.64
C ALA A 150 -0.61 -6.50 22.92
N ILE A 151 -1.39 -5.43 23.12
CA ILE A 151 -2.30 -5.29 24.29
C ILE A 151 -3.39 -6.36 24.26
N ALA A 152 -4.07 -6.55 23.12
CA ALA A 152 -5.13 -7.54 23.00
C ALA A 152 -4.65 -8.97 23.33
N ARG A 153 -3.38 -9.30 23.01
CA ARG A 153 -2.75 -10.57 23.36
C ARG A 153 -2.40 -10.66 24.84
N SER A 154 -1.87 -9.61 25.45
CA SER A 154 -1.50 -9.62 26.88
C SER A 154 -2.72 -9.66 27.80
N GLU A 155 -3.80 -8.97 27.43
CA GLU A 155 -5.03 -8.88 28.21
C GLU A 155 -6.00 -10.06 27.97
N ALA A 156 -5.61 -11.02 27.11
CA ALA A 156 -6.45 -12.14 26.70
C ALA A 156 -7.85 -11.70 26.26
N THR A 157 -7.93 -10.70 25.37
CA THR A 157 -9.19 -10.20 24.77
C THR A 157 -9.36 -10.78 23.35
N PRO A 158 -9.77 -12.07 23.20
CA PRO A 158 -9.80 -12.74 21.90
C PRO A 158 -10.81 -12.11 20.92
N ALA A 159 -11.84 -11.43 21.45
CA ALA A 159 -12.92 -10.88 20.63
C ALA A 159 -12.49 -9.72 19.70
N LEU A 160 -11.41 -8.99 20.03
CA LEU A 160 -10.91 -7.88 19.21
C LEU A 160 -9.77 -8.31 18.26
N LEU A 161 -9.13 -9.43 18.56
CA LEU A 161 -7.92 -9.88 17.89
C LEU A 161 -8.09 -10.03 16.36
N PRO A 162 -9.13 -10.72 15.84
CA PRO A 162 -9.32 -10.85 14.40
C PRO A 162 -9.51 -9.50 13.69
N ARG A 163 -10.22 -8.56 14.32
CA ARG A 163 -10.51 -7.24 13.75
C ARG A 163 -9.28 -6.34 13.72
N ILE A 164 -8.43 -6.41 14.74
CA ILE A 164 -7.13 -5.72 14.75
C ILE A 164 -6.23 -6.28 13.64
N LEU A 165 -6.18 -7.60 13.50
CA LEU A 165 -5.40 -8.27 12.46
C LEU A 165 -5.89 -7.94 11.05
N GLU A 166 -7.19 -7.82 10.83
CA GLU A 166 -7.78 -7.36 9.56
C GLU A 166 -7.28 -5.96 9.17
N HIS A 167 -7.36 -5.00 10.09
CA HIS A 167 -6.94 -3.63 9.83
C HIS A 167 -5.42 -3.54 9.65
N LEU A 168 -4.65 -4.29 10.44
CA LEU A 168 -3.20 -4.33 10.32
C LEU A 168 -2.78 -4.97 9.00
N ALA A 169 -3.40 -6.08 8.60
CA ALA A 169 -3.15 -6.72 7.31
C ALA A 169 -3.44 -5.75 6.14
N TYR A 170 -4.54 -4.99 6.21
CA TYR A 170 -4.85 -3.98 5.21
C TYR A 170 -3.85 -2.82 5.21
N ALA A 171 -3.37 -2.37 6.38
CA ALA A 171 -2.31 -1.35 6.48
C ALA A 171 -0.99 -1.83 5.86
N GLU A 172 -0.60 -3.08 6.12
CA GLU A 172 0.58 -3.70 5.51
C GLU A 172 0.44 -3.82 3.99
N LEU A 173 -0.75 -4.21 3.49
CA LEU A 173 -1.06 -4.30 2.07
C LEU A 173 -0.88 -2.94 1.38
N ARG A 174 -1.50 -1.90 1.95
CA ARG A 174 -1.39 -0.52 1.44
C ARG A 174 0.05 0.00 1.48
N ALA A 175 0.86 -0.45 2.45
CA ALA A 175 2.26 -0.09 2.58
C ALA A 175 3.21 -0.93 1.69
N GLY A 176 2.67 -1.75 0.77
CA GLY A 176 3.47 -2.60 -0.11
C GLY A 176 4.16 -3.79 0.58
N ARG A 177 3.80 -4.11 1.83
CA ARG A 177 4.40 -5.19 2.61
C ARG A 177 3.57 -6.46 2.53
N TYR A 178 3.44 -6.99 1.32
CA TYR A 178 2.52 -8.09 0.99
C TYR A 178 2.72 -9.35 1.83
N HIS A 179 3.97 -9.71 2.16
CA HIS A 179 4.24 -10.82 3.07
C HIS A 179 3.67 -10.59 4.48
N GLN A 180 3.87 -9.39 5.05
CA GLN A 180 3.35 -9.06 6.39
C GLN A 180 1.81 -9.01 6.37
N ALA A 181 1.23 -8.46 5.30
CA ALA A 181 -0.22 -8.47 5.09
C ALA A 181 -0.80 -9.89 5.10
N ARG A 182 -0.18 -10.81 4.35
CA ARG A 182 -0.58 -12.23 4.30
C ARG A 182 -0.51 -12.89 5.68
N VAL A 183 0.62 -12.73 6.39
CA VAL A 183 0.81 -13.30 7.72
C VAL A 183 -0.25 -12.81 8.71
N HIS A 184 -0.55 -11.51 8.73
CA HIS A 184 -1.59 -10.98 9.62
C HIS A 184 -2.98 -11.46 9.23
N ALA A 185 -3.28 -11.56 7.94
CA ALA A 185 -4.59 -12.01 7.50
C ALA A 185 -4.82 -13.52 7.77
N GLU A 186 -3.80 -14.36 7.56
CA GLU A 186 -3.84 -15.79 7.92
C GLU A 186 -4.04 -15.98 9.43
N ALA A 187 -3.23 -15.29 10.25
CA ALA A 187 -3.39 -15.31 11.71
C ALA A 187 -4.75 -14.78 12.17
N GLY A 188 -5.31 -13.81 11.44
CA GLY A 188 -6.65 -13.29 11.69
C GLY A 188 -7.73 -14.34 11.46
N LEU A 189 -7.64 -15.08 10.35
CA LEU A 189 -8.58 -16.16 10.04
C LEU A 189 -8.49 -17.30 11.05
N GLU A 190 -7.28 -17.67 11.47
CA GLU A 190 -7.07 -18.66 12.53
C GLU A 190 -7.68 -18.20 13.86
N ALA A 191 -7.49 -16.92 14.22
CA ALA A 191 -8.03 -16.34 15.46
C ALA A 191 -9.57 -16.21 15.47
N VAL A 192 -10.24 -16.24 14.31
CA VAL A 192 -11.71 -16.26 14.28
C VAL A 192 -12.24 -17.56 14.90
N GLY A 193 -11.65 -18.71 14.55
CA GLY A 193 -12.13 -20.02 15.01
C GLY A 193 -13.62 -20.24 14.69
N GLU A 194 -14.40 -20.69 15.68
CA GLU A 194 -15.85 -20.90 15.56
C GLU A 194 -16.71 -19.65 15.89
N GLN A 195 -16.09 -18.48 16.05
CA GLN A 195 -16.82 -17.27 16.42
C GLN A 195 -17.69 -16.75 15.26
N PRO A 196 -18.86 -16.15 15.54
CA PRO A 196 -19.71 -15.51 14.53
C PRO A 196 -19.09 -14.17 14.13
N LEU A 197 -18.06 -14.21 13.28
CA LEU A 197 -17.31 -13.06 12.78
C LEU A 197 -17.19 -13.10 11.25
N ARG A 198 -18.21 -13.56 10.52
CA ARG A 198 -18.13 -13.74 9.06
C ARG A 198 -17.78 -12.45 8.32
N ASN A 199 -18.19 -11.28 8.81
CA ASN A 199 -17.83 -10.00 8.17
C ASN A 199 -16.31 -9.74 8.21
N VAL A 200 -15.67 -10.07 9.33
CA VAL A 200 -14.20 -9.96 9.50
C VAL A 200 -13.49 -11.02 8.65
N MET A 201 -14.01 -12.25 8.60
CA MET A 201 -13.49 -13.30 7.72
C MET A 201 -13.51 -12.88 6.24
N ALA A 202 -14.58 -12.23 5.80
CA ALA A 202 -14.69 -11.73 4.43
C ALA A 202 -13.62 -10.68 4.11
N GLY A 203 -13.37 -9.73 5.02
CA GLY A 203 -12.33 -8.73 4.87
C GLY A 203 -10.92 -9.34 4.85
N LEU A 204 -10.62 -10.26 5.76
CA LEU A 204 -9.36 -11.00 5.80
C LEU A 204 -9.12 -11.82 4.52
N SER A 205 -10.13 -12.56 4.05
CA SER A 205 -10.07 -13.30 2.79
C SER A 205 -9.87 -12.37 1.60
N ALA A 206 -10.48 -11.19 1.58
CA ALA A 206 -10.29 -10.23 0.49
C ALA A 206 -8.87 -9.63 0.48
N VAL A 207 -8.26 -9.37 1.64
CA VAL A 207 -6.84 -8.98 1.75
C VAL A 207 -5.95 -10.10 1.26
N LEU A 208 -6.22 -11.36 1.63
CA LEU A 208 -5.46 -12.51 1.14
C LEU A 208 -5.54 -12.65 -0.38
N ALA A 209 -6.72 -12.47 -0.97
CA ALA A 209 -6.89 -12.47 -2.42
C ALA A 209 -6.00 -11.39 -3.07
N LEU A 210 -5.99 -10.16 -2.56
CA LEU A 210 -5.13 -9.11 -3.11
C LEU A 210 -3.64 -9.42 -2.94
N THR A 211 -3.20 -9.95 -1.79
CA THR A 211 -1.80 -10.34 -1.62
C THR A 211 -1.40 -11.48 -2.56
N ALA A 212 -2.27 -12.49 -2.75
CA ALA A 212 -2.03 -13.59 -3.69
C ALA A 212 -1.97 -13.12 -5.14
N SER A 213 -2.75 -12.08 -5.49
CA SER A 213 -2.72 -11.49 -6.84
C SER A 213 -1.41 -10.77 -7.16
N ILE A 214 -0.60 -10.39 -6.15
CA ILE A 214 0.74 -9.85 -6.38
C ILE A 214 1.68 -10.94 -6.91
N ALA A 215 1.66 -12.11 -6.28
CA ALA A 215 2.41 -13.29 -6.75
C ALA A 215 1.87 -13.85 -8.08
N GLY A 216 0.60 -13.55 -8.40
CA GLY A 216 -0.08 -14.09 -9.56
C GLY A 216 -0.56 -15.53 -9.37
N ASP A 217 -0.70 -15.99 -8.12
CA ASP A 217 -1.26 -17.31 -7.79
C ASP A 217 -2.78 -17.31 -8.00
N ARG A 218 -3.19 -17.74 -9.20
CA ARG A 218 -4.59 -17.77 -9.62
C ARG A 218 -5.45 -18.71 -8.76
N VAL A 219 -4.88 -19.79 -8.21
CA VAL A 219 -5.60 -20.74 -7.35
C VAL A 219 -5.86 -20.11 -5.98
N ALA A 220 -4.84 -19.50 -5.37
CA ALA A 220 -5.01 -18.80 -4.10
C ALA A 220 -5.95 -17.59 -4.23
N VAL A 221 -5.84 -16.80 -5.32
CA VAL A 221 -6.76 -15.70 -5.59
C VAL A 221 -8.19 -16.20 -5.69
N THR A 222 -8.45 -17.25 -6.47
CA THR A 222 -9.80 -17.79 -6.64
C THR A 222 -10.39 -18.25 -5.31
N ARG A 223 -9.65 -19.08 -4.55
CA ARG A 223 -10.07 -19.59 -3.25
C ARG A 223 -10.42 -18.48 -2.26
N HIS A 224 -9.56 -17.48 -2.14
CA HIS A 224 -9.76 -16.38 -1.20
C HIS A 224 -10.84 -15.39 -1.66
N ALA A 225 -10.90 -15.09 -2.96
CA ALA A 225 -11.94 -14.23 -3.51
C ALA A 225 -13.33 -14.86 -3.38
N GLU A 226 -13.48 -16.16 -3.67
CA GLU A 226 -14.76 -16.88 -3.49
C GLU A 226 -15.19 -16.90 -2.03
N SER A 227 -14.26 -17.15 -1.10
CA SER A 227 -14.53 -17.06 0.35
C SER A 227 -15.05 -15.67 0.76
N ALA A 228 -14.40 -14.60 0.29
CA ALA A 228 -14.81 -13.24 0.58
C ALA A 228 -16.17 -12.90 -0.06
N LEU A 229 -16.34 -13.23 -1.34
CA LEU A 229 -17.54 -12.91 -2.13
C LEU A 229 -18.77 -13.67 -1.64
N GLY A 230 -18.63 -14.93 -1.23
CA GLY A 230 -19.75 -15.73 -0.69
C GLY A 230 -20.42 -15.04 0.50
N ILE A 231 -19.64 -14.44 1.39
CA ILE A 231 -20.15 -13.68 2.54
C ILE A 231 -20.57 -12.27 2.10
N ALA A 232 -19.74 -11.59 1.30
CA ALA A 232 -19.97 -10.20 0.93
C ALA A 232 -21.28 -9.98 0.17
N HIS A 233 -21.69 -10.91 -0.70
CA HIS A 233 -22.98 -10.80 -1.40
C HIS A 233 -24.16 -10.90 -0.43
N ALA A 234 -24.12 -11.83 0.52
CA ALA A 234 -25.21 -12.03 1.47
C ALA A 234 -25.30 -10.90 2.51
N HIS A 235 -24.15 -10.37 2.94
CA HIS A 235 -24.08 -9.39 4.03
C HIS A 235 -23.96 -7.93 3.54
N GLY A 236 -23.87 -7.71 2.22
CA GLY A 236 -23.74 -6.38 1.62
C GLY A 236 -22.38 -5.73 1.84
N LEU A 237 -21.28 -6.50 1.90
CA LEU A 237 -19.93 -5.98 2.19
C LEU A 237 -19.24 -5.44 0.93
N SER A 238 -19.61 -4.24 0.49
CA SER A 238 -19.06 -3.60 -0.71
C SER A 238 -17.54 -3.45 -0.67
N GLN A 239 -16.95 -3.17 0.50
CA GLN A 239 -15.49 -3.07 0.66
C GLN A 239 -14.79 -4.41 0.32
N ALA A 240 -15.21 -5.51 0.96
CA ALA A 240 -14.62 -6.84 0.73
C ALA A 240 -14.83 -7.31 -0.72
N LYS A 241 -16.02 -7.06 -1.28
CA LYS A 241 -16.34 -7.35 -2.68
C LYS A 241 -15.39 -6.61 -3.64
N THR A 242 -15.16 -5.32 -3.42
CA THR A 242 -14.31 -4.48 -4.28
C THR A 242 -12.86 -5.00 -4.27
N LEU A 243 -12.31 -5.31 -3.09
CA LEU A 243 -10.97 -5.87 -2.97
C LEU A 243 -10.84 -7.25 -3.66
N ALA A 244 -11.83 -8.13 -3.48
CA ALA A 244 -11.83 -9.47 -4.08
C ALA A 244 -11.93 -9.45 -5.61
N GLU A 245 -12.82 -8.63 -6.17
CA GLU A 245 -12.92 -8.48 -7.63
C GLU A 245 -11.67 -7.79 -8.22
N TRP A 246 -11.07 -6.84 -7.51
CA TRP A 246 -9.79 -6.26 -7.91
C TRP A 246 -8.66 -7.29 -7.94
N ALA A 247 -8.58 -8.17 -6.94
CA ALA A 247 -7.60 -9.26 -6.93
C ALA A 247 -7.75 -10.21 -8.12
N ARG A 248 -8.99 -10.60 -8.45
CA ARG A 248 -9.31 -11.43 -9.61
C ARG A 248 -8.89 -10.74 -10.92
N ALA A 249 -9.18 -9.45 -11.06
CA ALA A 249 -8.78 -8.71 -12.25
C ALA A 249 -7.26 -8.59 -12.38
N ARG A 250 -6.54 -8.34 -11.28
CA ARG A 250 -5.08 -8.22 -11.31
C ARG A 250 -4.42 -9.54 -11.71
N VAL A 251 -4.93 -10.68 -11.25
CA VAL A 251 -4.39 -11.98 -11.70
C VAL A 251 -4.77 -12.26 -13.16
N ASP A 252 -5.99 -11.92 -13.61
CA ASP A 252 -6.38 -12.02 -15.01
C ASP A 252 -5.41 -11.20 -15.91
N LEU A 253 -5.07 -9.97 -15.48
CA LEU A 253 -4.10 -9.09 -16.16
C LEU A 253 -2.69 -9.69 -16.19
N GLY A 254 -2.19 -10.20 -15.06
CA GLY A 254 -0.87 -10.84 -14.96
C GLY A 254 -0.73 -12.09 -15.83
N HIS A 255 -1.83 -12.80 -16.10
CA HIS A 255 -1.83 -13.97 -16.99
C HIS A 255 -2.15 -13.63 -18.45
N GLY A 256 -2.13 -12.35 -18.82
CA GLY A 256 -2.31 -11.90 -20.21
C GLY A 256 -3.77 -11.86 -20.68
N THR A 257 -4.74 -12.01 -19.78
CA THR A 257 -6.18 -11.94 -20.09
C THR A 257 -6.75 -10.55 -19.79
N ALA A 258 -6.20 -9.53 -20.46
CA ALA A 258 -6.50 -8.12 -20.24
C ALA A 258 -7.98 -7.76 -20.44
N GLU A 259 -8.64 -8.34 -21.45
CA GLU A 259 -10.08 -8.14 -21.70
C GLU A 259 -10.94 -8.56 -20.50
N HIS A 260 -10.66 -9.72 -19.90
CA HIS A 260 -11.37 -10.19 -18.70
C HIS A 260 -11.11 -9.28 -17.50
N ALA A 261 -9.87 -8.81 -17.32
CA ALA A 261 -9.52 -7.87 -16.28
C ALA A 261 -10.27 -6.53 -16.45
N ALA A 262 -10.30 -5.98 -17.66
CA ALA A 262 -11.01 -4.74 -17.99
C ALA A 262 -12.51 -4.89 -17.75
N ALA A 263 -13.14 -5.95 -18.27
CA ALA A 263 -14.56 -6.21 -18.09
C ALA A 263 -14.96 -6.38 -16.61
N ARG A 264 -14.08 -6.96 -15.79
CA ARG A 264 -14.30 -7.13 -14.34
C ARG A 264 -14.18 -5.80 -13.58
N LEU A 265 -13.22 -4.96 -13.95
CA LEU A 265 -12.96 -3.69 -13.27
C LEU A 265 -13.86 -2.55 -13.71
N ALA A 266 -14.32 -2.55 -14.97
CA ALA A 266 -15.19 -1.53 -15.54
C ALA A 266 -16.38 -1.17 -14.62
N PRO A 267 -17.22 -2.12 -14.13
CA PRO A 267 -18.33 -1.78 -13.25
C PRO A 267 -17.89 -1.20 -11.90
N LEU A 268 -16.65 -1.45 -11.44
CA LEU A 268 -16.14 -0.93 -10.17
C LEU A 268 -15.66 0.51 -10.28
N VAL A 269 -15.10 0.92 -11.42
CA VAL A 269 -14.47 2.25 -11.57
C VAL A 269 -15.40 3.29 -12.18
N HIS A 270 -16.30 2.88 -13.08
CA HIS A 270 -17.25 3.80 -13.71
C HIS A 270 -18.38 4.19 -12.76
N ALA A 271 -18.92 5.38 -12.98
CA ALA A 271 -20.12 5.82 -12.28
C ALA A 271 -21.29 4.87 -12.59
N GLY A 272 -22.04 4.49 -11.55
CA GLY A 272 -23.20 3.63 -11.70
C GLY A 272 -23.52 2.82 -10.44
N PRO A 273 -24.61 2.03 -10.46
CA PRO A 273 -25.07 1.28 -9.30
C PRO A 273 -24.13 0.14 -8.89
N ARG A 274 -23.19 -0.25 -9.77
CA ARG A 274 -22.19 -1.30 -9.50
C ARG A 274 -20.82 -0.75 -9.13
N ARG A 275 -20.67 0.58 -9.04
CA ARG A 275 -19.40 1.22 -8.66
C ARG A 275 -18.88 0.60 -7.37
N GLY A 276 -17.56 0.41 -7.32
CA GLY A 276 -16.88 -0.12 -6.16
C GLY A 276 -17.08 0.78 -4.94
N HIS A 277 -16.67 0.26 -3.79
CA HIS A 277 -16.75 0.99 -2.52
C HIS A 277 -16.18 2.40 -2.65
N PHE A 278 -16.92 3.40 -2.13
CA PHE A 278 -16.68 4.83 -2.35
C PHE A 278 -15.27 5.31 -1.97
N GLY A 279 -14.61 4.64 -1.01
CA GLY A 279 -13.27 4.98 -0.54
C GLY A 279 -12.15 4.13 -1.18
N LEU A 280 -12.50 3.16 -2.03
CA LEU A 280 -11.54 2.18 -2.56
C LEU A 280 -11.55 2.04 -4.08
N TRP A 281 -12.64 2.36 -4.77
CA TRP A 281 -12.75 2.16 -6.23
C TRP A 281 -11.61 2.85 -7.00
N VAL A 282 -11.18 4.02 -6.53
CA VAL A 282 -10.12 4.83 -7.15
C VAL A 282 -8.77 4.11 -7.17
N MET A 283 -8.51 3.22 -6.20
CA MET A 283 -7.27 2.45 -6.14
C MET A 283 -7.22 1.34 -7.21
N ALA A 284 -8.37 0.92 -7.74
CA ALA A 284 -8.44 -0.07 -8.81
C ALA A 284 -8.23 0.55 -10.20
N VAL A 285 -8.34 1.88 -10.33
CA VAL A 285 -8.25 2.63 -11.60
C VAL A 285 -6.96 2.34 -12.37
N PRO A 286 -5.75 2.36 -11.78
CA PRO A 286 -4.53 2.05 -12.53
C PRO A 286 -4.52 0.64 -13.14
N CYS A 287 -5.10 -0.33 -12.43
CA CYS A 287 -5.22 -1.70 -12.93
C CYS A 287 -6.24 -1.79 -14.07
N TYR A 288 -7.31 -1.00 -14.02
CA TYR A 288 -8.30 -0.90 -15.09
C TYR A 288 -7.69 -0.27 -16.34
N ILE A 289 -6.97 0.85 -16.20
CA ILE A 289 -6.33 1.55 -17.32
C ILE A 289 -5.34 0.63 -18.03
N GLU A 290 -4.46 -0.05 -17.28
CA GLU A 290 -3.53 -1.02 -17.87
C GLU A 290 -4.26 -2.16 -18.60
N ALA A 291 -5.34 -2.68 -18.02
CA ALA A 291 -6.13 -3.72 -18.65
C ALA A 291 -6.86 -3.21 -19.92
N ALA A 292 -7.42 -2.01 -19.89
CA ALA A 292 -8.13 -1.40 -21.01
C ALA A 292 -7.19 -1.14 -22.20
N VAL A 293 -6.00 -0.60 -21.93
CA VAL A 293 -4.96 -0.35 -22.94
C VAL A 293 -4.44 -1.66 -23.54
N LEU A 294 -4.21 -2.70 -22.71
CA LEU A 294 -3.73 -3.99 -23.20
C LEU A 294 -4.79 -4.83 -23.91
N ALA A 295 -6.08 -4.64 -23.58
CA ALA A 295 -7.19 -5.31 -24.24
C ALA A 295 -7.40 -4.85 -25.69
N GLY A 296 -6.68 -3.82 -26.15
CA GLY A 296 -6.76 -3.39 -27.53
C GLY A 296 -8.16 -2.89 -27.89
N HIS A 297 -8.80 -2.12 -27.00
CA HIS A 297 -9.86 -1.20 -27.42
C HIS A 297 -9.20 -0.12 -28.30
N ASP A 298 -8.75 -0.52 -29.47
CA ASP A 298 -8.20 0.34 -30.50
C ASP A 298 -9.32 1.30 -30.94
N ALA A 299 -9.16 2.57 -30.57
CA ALA A 299 -9.79 3.71 -31.23
C ALA A 299 -11.33 3.76 -31.26
N ASP A 300 -12.01 3.39 -30.17
CA ASP A 300 -13.34 3.96 -29.90
C ASP A 300 -13.14 5.27 -29.11
N ALA A 301 -13.39 6.41 -29.77
CA ALA A 301 -13.20 7.74 -29.18
C ALA A 301 -13.98 7.96 -27.86
N GLU A 302 -15.05 7.19 -27.62
CA GLU A 302 -15.79 7.19 -26.36
C GLU A 302 -15.04 6.46 -25.23
N VAL A 303 -14.33 5.36 -25.53
CA VAL A 303 -13.51 4.62 -24.56
C VAL A 303 -12.29 5.43 -24.14
N ASP A 304 -11.69 6.16 -25.07
CA ASP A 304 -10.54 7.05 -24.79
C ASP A 304 -10.94 8.22 -23.87
N ALA A 305 -12.12 8.84 -24.10
CA ALA A 305 -12.62 9.93 -23.26
C ALA A 305 -12.94 9.47 -21.82
N ASP A 306 -13.48 8.25 -21.67
CA ASP A 306 -13.75 7.66 -20.35
C ASP A 306 -12.46 7.31 -19.59
N VAL A 307 -11.43 6.82 -20.29
CA VAL A 307 -10.12 6.52 -19.69
C VAL A 307 -9.40 7.78 -19.22
N ASP A 308 -9.36 8.84 -20.03
CA ASP A 308 -8.76 10.12 -19.64
C ASP A 308 -9.48 10.73 -18.43
N HIS A 309 -10.82 10.66 -18.41
CA HIS A 309 -11.60 11.12 -17.26
C HIS A 309 -11.26 10.35 -15.98
N LEU A 310 -11.09 9.02 -16.06
CA LEU A 310 -10.68 8.19 -14.92
C LEU A 310 -9.26 8.51 -14.46
N ILE A 311 -8.32 8.77 -15.38
CA ILE A 311 -6.96 9.22 -15.06
C ILE A 311 -7.01 10.53 -14.27
N ASP A 312 -7.82 11.49 -14.69
CA ASP A 312 -7.93 12.77 -14.00
C ASP A 312 -8.60 12.65 -12.63
N GLN A 313 -9.61 11.79 -12.48
CA GLN A 313 -10.17 11.46 -11.17
C GLN A 313 -9.12 10.83 -10.25
N TYR A 314 -8.31 9.89 -10.78
CA TYR A 314 -7.21 9.29 -10.02
C TYR A 314 -6.13 10.31 -9.67
N ALA A 315 -5.80 11.23 -10.58
CA ALA A 315 -4.83 12.29 -10.36
C ALA A 315 -5.26 13.25 -9.24
N GLN A 316 -6.53 13.65 -9.23
CA GLN A 316 -7.11 14.47 -8.16
C GLN A 316 -7.00 13.77 -6.81
N TRP A 317 -7.30 12.47 -6.76
CA TRP A 317 -7.19 11.68 -5.54
C TRP A 317 -5.72 11.49 -5.09
N ALA A 318 -4.81 11.20 -6.01
CA ALA A 318 -3.39 11.02 -5.73
C ALA A 318 -2.74 12.31 -5.20
N ALA A 319 -3.18 13.48 -5.68
CA ALA A 319 -2.72 14.78 -5.21
C ALA A 319 -3.07 15.07 -3.75
N LEU A 320 -4.01 14.32 -3.15
CA LEU A 320 -4.37 14.44 -1.73
C LEU A 320 -3.27 13.88 -0.79
N GLY A 321 -2.27 13.18 -1.32
CA GLY A 321 -1.15 12.64 -0.54
C GLY A 321 -1.45 11.38 0.28
N ALA A 322 -2.68 10.85 0.19
CA ALA A 322 -3.12 9.66 0.92
C ALA A 322 -2.57 8.32 0.36
N ASP A 323 -1.85 8.39 -0.76
CA ASP A 323 -1.19 7.26 -1.41
C ASP A 323 0.14 7.71 -2.01
N PRO A 324 1.26 7.51 -1.30
CA PRO A 324 2.57 8.01 -1.73
C PRO A 324 3.00 7.65 -3.18
N PRO A 325 2.74 6.44 -3.72
CA PRO A 325 3.09 6.14 -5.11
C PRO A 325 2.13 6.75 -6.15
N GLY A 326 0.99 7.30 -5.72
CA GLY A 326 -0.08 7.77 -6.58
C GLY A 326 0.38 8.71 -7.70
N PRO A 327 1.13 9.80 -7.41
CA PRO A 327 1.61 10.72 -8.44
C PRO A 327 2.43 10.04 -9.55
N ALA A 328 3.31 9.12 -9.19
CA ALA A 328 4.11 8.36 -10.16
C ALA A 328 3.24 7.40 -11.00
N VAL A 329 2.25 6.77 -10.36
CA VAL A 329 1.28 5.89 -11.03
C VAL A 329 0.38 6.66 -12.00
N VAL A 330 -0.01 7.90 -11.67
CA VAL A 330 -0.74 8.79 -12.59
C VAL A 330 0.08 9.03 -13.85
N LEU A 331 1.38 9.34 -13.71
CA LEU A 331 2.27 9.54 -14.85
C LEU A 331 2.42 8.28 -15.70
N ARG A 332 2.52 7.10 -15.08
CA ARG A 332 2.47 5.82 -15.81
C ARG A 332 1.17 5.67 -16.60
N CYS A 333 0.02 5.92 -15.97
CA CYS A 333 -1.29 5.81 -16.63
C CYS A 333 -1.40 6.76 -17.83
N ARG A 334 -0.97 8.01 -17.67
CA ARG A 334 -0.90 8.98 -18.78
C ARG A 334 0.04 8.52 -19.88
N ALA A 335 1.20 7.96 -19.54
CA ALA A 335 2.17 7.47 -20.52
C ALA A 335 1.63 6.31 -21.37
N LEU A 336 0.76 5.46 -20.78
CA LEU A 336 0.14 4.33 -21.46
C LEU A 336 -0.86 4.74 -22.55
N VAL A 337 -1.56 5.87 -22.35
CA VAL A 337 -2.60 6.38 -23.28
C VAL A 337 -2.09 7.51 -24.17
N ALA A 338 -0.99 8.17 -23.79
CA ALA A 338 -0.45 9.30 -24.53
C ALA A 338 0.05 8.91 -25.93
N GLY A 339 -0.02 9.89 -26.84
CA GLY A 339 0.66 9.84 -28.13
C GLY A 339 2.17 9.66 -27.98
N HIS A 340 2.80 9.09 -29.01
CA HIS A 340 4.18 8.60 -28.97
C HIS A 340 5.22 9.65 -28.55
N GLU A 341 5.00 10.91 -28.91
CA GLU A 341 5.90 12.03 -28.62
C GLU A 341 5.95 12.36 -27.12
N HIS A 342 4.88 12.08 -26.37
CA HIS A 342 4.75 12.46 -24.96
C HIS A 342 4.91 11.28 -23.99
N SER A 343 4.69 10.03 -24.44
CA SER A 343 4.77 8.87 -23.54
C SER A 343 6.14 8.71 -22.86
N GLU A 344 7.23 8.98 -23.59
CA GLU A 344 8.59 8.78 -23.07
C GLU A 344 8.91 9.72 -21.91
N ASP A 345 8.61 11.01 -22.08
CA ASP A 345 8.80 12.02 -21.04
C ASP A 345 7.96 11.70 -19.80
N LEU A 346 6.73 11.22 -19.99
CA LEU A 346 5.86 10.80 -18.90
C LEU A 346 6.41 9.56 -18.16
N PHE A 347 6.94 8.56 -18.87
CA PHE A 347 7.60 7.41 -18.23
C PHE A 347 8.84 7.83 -17.46
N ASN A 348 9.69 8.70 -18.01
CA ASN A 348 10.88 9.18 -17.32
C ASN A 348 10.52 9.97 -16.05
N GLN A 349 9.49 10.83 -16.11
CA GLN A 349 8.97 11.53 -14.93
C GLN A 349 8.38 10.56 -13.90
N ALA A 350 7.64 9.53 -14.33
CA ALA A 350 7.10 8.51 -13.45
C ALA A 350 8.21 7.78 -12.68
N LEU A 351 9.28 7.37 -13.40
CA LEU A 351 10.44 6.72 -12.79
C LEU A 351 11.15 7.62 -11.79
N ALA A 352 11.36 8.90 -12.13
CA ALA A 352 11.97 9.87 -11.21
C ALA A 352 11.14 10.03 -9.92
N GLN A 353 9.81 10.09 -10.02
CA GLN A 353 8.95 10.15 -8.83
C GLN A 353 8.96 8.86 -8.02
N HIS A 354 9.06 7.70 -8.66
CA HIS A 354 9.22 6.42 -7.97
C HIS A 354 10.54 6.31 -7.19
N GLU A 355 11.57 7.07 -7.52
CA GLU A 355 12.82 7.08 -6.73
C GLU A 355 12.65 7.75 -5.36
N GLU A 356 11.69 8.67 -5.23
CA GLU A 356 11.44 9.41 -3.99
C GLU A 356 10.56 8.65 -2.99
N VAL A 357 9.89 7.56 -3.42
CA VAL A 357 8.95 6.79 -2.59
C VAL A 357 9.27 5.29 -2.59
N ASP A 358 9.19 4.66 -1.43
CA ASP A 358 9.43 3.22 -1.28
C ASP A 358 8.20 2.41 -1.74
N SER A 359 8.09 2.17 -3.05
CA SER A 359 7.03 1.35 -3.66
C SER A 359 7.60 0.44 -4.77
N PRO A 360 8.31 -0.64 -4.40
CA PRO A 360 9.04 -1.47 -5.37
C PRO A 360 8.12 -2.15 -6.39
N TYR A 361 6.89 -2.50 -6.00
CA TYR A 361 5.93 -3.15 -6.90
C TYR A 361 5.42 -2.19 -7.99
N GLU A 362 4.99 -0.98 -7.62
CA GLU A 362 4.53 -0.01 -8.61
C GLU A 362 5.67 0.51 -9.48
N HIS A 363 6.87 0.67 -8.90
CA HIS A 363 8.07 1.01 -9.66
C HIS A 363 8.40 -0.08 -10.71
N ALA A 364 8.35 -1.36 -10.32
CA ALA A 364 8.57 -2.47 -11.25
C ALA A 364 7.54 -2.51 -12.39
N ARG A 365 6.27 -2.24 -12.09
CA ARG A 365 5.20 -2.13 -13.12
C ARG A 365 5.47 -0.98 -14.09
N THR A 366 5.96 0.16 -13.61
CA THR A 366 6.35 1.29 -14.47
C THR A 366 7.52 0.93 -15.38
N HIS A 367 8.55 0.26 -14.85
CA HIS A 367 9.66 -0.25 -15.65
C HIS A 367 9.21 -1.28 -16.70
N LEU A 368 8.30 -2.19 -16.36
CA LEU A 368 7.76 -3.17 -17.29
C LEU A 368 7.03 -2.47 -18.45
N ALA A 369 6.11 -1.57 -18.13
CA ALA A 369 5.35 -0.80 -19.12
C ALA A 369 6.27 -0.01 -20.06
N TYR A 370 7.26 0.71 -19.50
CA TYR A 370 8.19 1.50 -20.31
C TYR A 370 9.10 0.62 -21.17
N GLY A 371 9.59 -0.49 -20.62
CA GLY A 371 10.39 -1.48 -21.35
C GLY A 371 9.65 -2.08 -22.54
N MET A 372 8.38 -2.47 -22.35
CA MET A 372 7.50 -2.94 -23.43
C MET A 372 7.29 -1.86 -24.50
N TRP A 373 7.06 -0.61 -24.08
CA TRP A 373 6.89 0.54 -24.97
C TRP A 373 8.15 0.82 -25.81
N LEU A 374 9.34 0.74 -25.23
CA LEU A 374 10.63 0.88 -25.92
C LEU A 374 10.88 -0.26 -26.91
N ARG A 375 10.59 -1.49 -26.52
CA ARG A 375 10.73 -2.68 -27.38
C ARG A 375 9.86 -2.54 -28.63
N ARG A 376 8.59 -2.16 -28.49
CA ARG A 376 7.66 -1.94 -29.62
C ARG A 376 8.18 -0.89 -30.61
N ARG A 377 9.00 0.06 -30.14
CA ARG A 377 9.69 1.08 -30.96
C ARG A 377 11.06 0.67 -31.48
N ARG A 378 11.41 -0.61 -31.40
CA ARG A 378 12.69 -1.15 -31.87
C ARG A 378 13.90 -0.50 -31.18
N ARG A 379 13.77 -0.16 -29.89
CA ARG A 379 14.86 0.31 -29.01
C ARG A 379 15.27 -0.76 -27.99
N PRO A 380 15.81 -1.92 -28.42
CA PRO A 380 16.03 -3.08 -27.55
C PRO A 380 17.08 -2.86 -26.47
N VAL A 381 18.08 -2.01 -26.71
CA VAL A 381 19.14 -1.72 -25.71
C VAL A 381 18.52 -1.04 -24.48
N GLU A 382 17.72 -0.01 -24.71
CA GLU A 382 17.07 0.75 -23.65
C GLU A 382 15.95 -0.05 -23.00
N ALA A 383 15.18 -0.81 -23.79
CA ALA A 383 14.17 -1.73 -23.28
C ALA A 383 14.76 -2.71 -22.27
N ARG A 384 15.90 -3.34 -22.58
CA ARG A 384 16.56 -4.28 -21.66
C ARG A 384 16.95 -3.65 -20.33
N THR A 385 17.42 -2.40 -20.35
CA THR A 385 17.73 -1.66 -19.11
C THR A 385 16.51 -1.55 -18.20
N GLN A 386 15.36 -1.16 -18.76
CA GLN A 386 14.12 -1.01 -18.00
C GLN A 386 13.58 -2.37 -17.54
N LEU A 387 13.54 -3.36 -18.42
CA LEU A 387 12.98 -4.68 -18.10
C LEU A 387 13.81 -5.43 -17.04
N ARG A 388 15.14 -5.30 -17.01
CA ARG A 388 15.96 -5.86 -15.91
C ARG A 388 15.61 -5.24 -14.55
N ARG A 389 15.32 -3.94 -14.51
CA ARG A 389 14.84 -3.27 -13.29
C ARG A 389 13.47 -3.80 -12.86
N ALA A 390 12.58 -4.06 -13.83
CA ALA A 390 11.28 -4.67 -13.56
C ALA A 390 11.43 -6.06 -12.92
N VAL A 391 12.26 -6.95 -13.49
CA VAL A 391 12.53 -8.30 -12.93
C VAL A 391 12.99 -8.20 -11.48
N MET A 392 14.04 -7.43 -11.20
CA MET A 392 14.57 -7.27 -9.84
C MET A 392 13.53 -6.73 -8.85
N GLY A 393 12.69 -5.78 -9.28
CA GLY A 393 11.64 -5.21 -8.45
C GLY A 393 10.51 -6.21 -8.17
N PHE A 394 10.11 -6.99 -9.18
CA PHE A 394 9.10 -8.04 -9.00
C PHE A 394 9.59 -9.18 -8.10
N ASP A 395 10.82 -9.65 -8.29
CA ASP A 395 11.43 -10.69 -7.43
C ASP A 395 11.46 -10.27 -5.96
N GLN A 396 11.80 -9.01 -5.68
CA GLN A 396 11.79 -8.48 -4.32
C GLN A 396 10.40 -8.50 -3.68
N CYS A 397 9.37 -8.29 -4.48
CA CYS A 397 7.98 -8.25 -4.03
C CYS A 397 7.35 -9.66 -3.94
N GLY A 398 8.03 -10.69 -4.46
CA GLY A 398 7.44 -12.02 -4.67
C GLY A 398 6.35 -12.00 -5.74
N ALA A 399 6.50 -11.16 -6.76
CA ALA A 399 5.56 -10.99 -7.86
C ALA A 399 5.97 -11.86 -9.06
N ASP A 400 5.96 -13.17 -8.88
CA ASP A 400 6.55 -14.16 -9.79
C ASP A 400 6.04 -14.04 -11.23
N VAL A 401 4.73 -13.87 -11.41
CA VAL A 401 4.13 -13.70 -12.74
C VAL A 401 4.62 -12.42 -13.43
N GLY A 402 4.76 -11.33 -12.68
CA GLY A 402 5.32 -10.07 -13.21
C GLY A 402 6.79 -10.21 -13.61
N ALA A 403 7.59 -10.93 -12.82
CA ALA A 403 8.98 -11.23 -13.14
C ALA A 403 9.07 -12.08 -14.42
N GLN A 404 8.24 -13.12 -14.56
CA GLN A 404 8.17 -13.95 -15.76
C GLN A 404 7.77 -13.16 -17.02
N GLN A 405 6.84 -12.21 -16.89
CA GLN A 405 6.46 -11.30 -17.98
C GLN A 405 7.63 -10.41 -18.39
N ALA A 406 8.31 -9.79 -17.43
CA ALA A 406 9.47 -8.95 -17.70
C ALA A 406 10.61 -9.75 -18.36
N ASP A 407 10.86 -10.98 -17.92
CA ASP A 407 11.83 -11.90 -18.54
C ASP A 407 11.45 -12.31 -19.96
N ALA A 408 10.16 -12.54 -20.21
CA ALA A 408 9.68 -12.84 -21.56
C ALA A 408 9.91 -11.65 -22.51
N GLU A 409 9.66 -10.44 -22.04
CA GLU A 409 9.94 -9.21 -22.79
C GLU A 409 11.44 -8.96 -22.96
N LEU A 410 12.30 -9.30 -21.97
CA LEU A 410 13.76 -9.25 -22.10
C LEU A 410 14.26 -10.17 -23.20
N ARG A 411 13.77 -11.41 -23.21
CA ARG A 411 14.07 -12.38 -24.27
C ARG A 411 13.60 -11.88 -25.63
N ALA A 412 12.40 -11.29 -25.68
CA ALA A 412 11.87 -10.70 -26.91
C ALA A 412 12.62 -9.42 -27.37
N ALA A 413 13.36 -8.77 -26.47
CA ALA A 413 14.28 -7.67 -26.77
C ALA A 413 15.69 -8.16 -27.18
N GLY A 414 15.89 -9.46 -27.35
CA GLY A 414 17.13 -10.07 -27.83
C GLY A 414 18.14 -10.42 -26.73
N GLU A 415 17.74 -10.45 -25.46
CA GLU A 415 18.58 -10.98 -24.40
C GLU A 415 18.50 -12.52 -24.40
N THR A 416 19.59 -13.17 -24.82
CA THR A 416 19.71 -14.63 -24.70
C THR A 416 20.05 -14.97 -23.24
N PRO A 417 19.41 -16.01 -22.66
CA PRO A 417 19.81 -16.51 -21.34
C PRO A 417 21.27 -16.94 -21.46
N THR A 418 22.18 -16.18 -20.85
CA THR A 418 23.52 -16.69 -20.65
C THR A 418 23.37 -17.81 -19.64
N ALA A 419 23.74 -19.03 -20.01
CA ALA A 419 23.78 -20.17 -19.11
C ALA A 419 24.87 -19.92 -18.03
N ALA A 420 24.56 -19.05 -17.08
CA ALA A 420 25.41 -18.64 -15.97
C ALA A 420 24.58 -17.88 -14.92
N SER A 421 23.46 -18.47 -14.47
CA SER A 421 22.83 -18.09 -13.19
C SER A 421 23.04 -19.17 -12.12
N SER A 422 24.21 -19.82 -12.18
CA SER A 422 24.78 -20.67 -11.14
C SER A 422 26.29 -20.45 -11.13
N GLY A 423 26.74 -19.39 -10.44
CA GLY A 423 28.13 -19.19 -10.04
C GLY A 423 29.14 -18.91 -11.16
N GLU A 424 29.35 -17.64 -11.50
CA GLU A 424 30.66 -16.96 -11.51
C GLU A 424 30.51 -15.54 -12.09
N ALA A 425 31.23 -14.59 -11.49
CA ALA A 425 31.18 -13.18 -11.84
C ALA A 425 31.80 -12.95 -13.23
N GLY A 426 30.95 -12.79 -14.25
CA GLY A 426 31.33 -12.35 -15.60
C GLY A 426 30.88 -10.91 -15.85
N THR A 427 31.83 -10.08 -16.28
CA THR A 427 31.76 -8.63 -16.52
C THR A 427 30.54 -8.14 -17.31
N VAL A 428 29.50 -7.70 -16.60
CA VAL A 428 28.51 -6.74 -17.10
C VAL A 428 29.06 -5.34 -16.87
N SER A 429 29.11 -4.48 -17.89
CA SER A 429 29.51 -3.07 -17.72
C SER A 429 28.58 -2.41 -16.68
N PRO A 430 29.10 -1.84 -15.58
CA PRO A 430 28.26 -1.33 -14.51
C PRO A 430 27.51 -0.08 -14.99
N MET A 431 26.17 -0.17 -15.07
CA MET A 431 25.32 1.01 -15.22
C MET A 431 25.53 1.96 -14.02
N PRO A 432 25.51 3.29 -14.22
CA PRO A 432 25.65 4.25 -13.14
C PRO A 432 24.53 4.05 -12.09
N LEU A 433 24.88 4.21 -10.81
CA LEU A 433 23.91 4.19 -9.71
C LEU A 433 22.92 5.35 -9.83
N THR A 434 21.67 5.13 -9.44
CA THR A 434 20.69 6.23 -9.33
C THR A 434 21.11 7.23 -8.24
N PRO A 435 20.64 8.49 -8.25
CA PRO A 435 21.00 9.48 -7.22
C PRO A 435 20.72 8.99 -5.78
N GLN A 436 19.60 8.29 -5.57
CA GLN A 436 19.27 7.65 -4.30
C GLN A 436 20.25 6.54 -3.92
N GLN A 437 20.56 5.64 -4.86
CA GLN A 437 21.53 4.57 -4.66
C GLN A 437 22.92 5.15 -4.37
N LEU A 438 23.32 6.22 -5.04
CA LEU A 438 24.60 6.90 -4.81
C LEU A 438 24.63 7.59 -3.44
N ARG A 439 23.56 8.24 -2.99
CA ARG A 439 23.43 8.80 -1.63
C ARG A 439 23.60 7.71 -0.56
N ILE A 440 22.91 6.58 -0.74
CA ILE A 440 22.99 5.42 0.17
C ILE A 440 24.40 4.82 0.15
N ALA A 441 24.96 4.59 -1.04
CA ALA A 441 26.28 3.99 -1.19
C ALA A 441 27.37 4.88 -0.56
N ARG A 442 27.34 6.20 -0.81
CA ARG A 442 28.26 7.16 -0.19
C ARG A 442 28.16 7.17 1.33
N SER A 443 26.94 7.18 1.87
CA SER A 443 26.72 7.17 3.32
C SER A 443 27.29 5.89 3.97
N VAL A 444 27.14 4.75 3.29
CA VAL A 444 27.66 3.45 3.76
C VAL A 444 29.18 3.37 3.64
N VAL A 445 29.77 3.94 2.59
CA VAL A 445 31.24 4.06 2.44
C VAL A 445 31.84 4.96 3.52
N GLN A 446 31.11 5.98 3.98
CA GLN A 446 31.49 6.84 5.11
C GLN A 446 31.34 6.16 6.48
N GLY A 447 30.98 4.87 6.53
CA GLY A 447 30.89 4.08 7.75
C GLY A 447 29.51 4.08 8.42
N ALA A 448 28.50 4.71 7.83
CA ALA A 448 27.16 4.70 8.40
C ALA A 448 26.54 3.28 8.38
N THR A 449 25.93 2.89 9.49
CA THR A 449 25.13 1.66 9.59
C THR A 449 23.83 1.81 8.82
N ASN A 450 23.18 0.70 8.44
CA ASN A 450 21.88 0.74 7.75
C ASN A 450 20.84 1.56 8.53
N ARG A 451 20.93 1.56 9.87
CA ARG A 451 20.04 2.33 10.76
C ARG A 451 20.30 3.82 10.71
N GLU A 452 21.56 4.22 10.63
CA GLU A 452 21.93 5.63 10.49
C GLU A 452 21.57 6.16 9.12
N VAL A 453 21.82 5.40 8.06
CA VAL A 453 21.43 5.76 6.69
C VAL A 453 19.91 5.87 6.57
N ALA A 454 19.17 4.92 7.15
CA ALA A 454 17.71 4.93 7.20
C ALA A 454 17.18 6.20 7.88
N ARG A 455 17.79 6.59 9.00
CA ARG A 455 17.45 7.81 9.73
C ARG A 455 17.81 9.08 8.95
N GLN A 456 18.98 9.12 8.30
CA GLN A 456 19.45 10.27 7.52
C GLN A 456 18.58 10.53 6.29
N LEU A 457 18.07 9.46 5.67
CA LEU A 457 17.27 9.53 4.44
C LEU A 457 15.76 9.37 4.70
N SER A 458 15.34 9.31 5.96
CA SER A 458 13.93 9.10 6.37
C SER A 458 13.25 7.88 5.71
N ILE A 459 14.01 6.81 5.47
CA ILE A 459 13.53 5.53 4.92
C ILE A 459 13.71 4.39 5.94
N SER A 460 13.17 3.21 5.66
CA SER A 460 13.33 2.06 6.57
C SER A 460 14.72 1.43 6.43
N THR A 461 15.21 0.76 7.49
CA THR A 461 16.45 -0.04 7.42
C THR A 461 16.39 -1.12 6.35
N ARG A 462 15.21 -1.71 6.15
CA ARG A 462 14.95 -2.69 5.10
C ARG A 462 15.05 -2.08 3.70
N THR A 463 14.68 -0.82 3.54
CA THR A 463 14.82 -0.04 2.30
C THR A 463 16.30 0.23 2.02
N VAL A 464 17.10 0.55 3.04
CA VAL A 464 18.57 0.68 2.91
C VAL A 464 19.21 -0.65 2.51
N GLU A 465 18.80 -1.75 3.16
CA GLU A 465 19.27 -3.10 2.82
C GLU A 465 18.89 -3.49 1.38
N TYR A 466 17.70 -3.11 0.93
CA TYR A 466 17.27 -3.27 -0.45
C TYR A 466 18.17 -2.51 -1.42
N HIS A 467 18.33 -1.20 -1.22
CA HIS A 467 19.19 -0.40 -2.10
C HIS A 467 20.62 -0.93 -2.09
N LEU A 468 21.16 -1.32 -0.94
CA LEU A 468 22.50 -1.91 -0.83
C LEU A 468 22.62 -3.24 -1.57
N ARG A 469 21.62 -4.12 -1.50
CA ARG A 469 21.62 -5.37 -2.27
C ARG A 469 21.63 -5.11 -3.77
N ASN A 470 20.83 -4.13 -4.22
CA ASN A 470 20.79 -3.73 -5.63
C ASN A 470 22.10 -3.06 -6.06
N ILE A 471 22.68 -2.19 -5.23
CA ILE A 471 23.99 -1.57 -5.46
C ILE A 471 25.07 -2.66 -5.58
N PHE A 472 25.05 -3.64 -4.67
CA PHE A 472 25.98 -4.77 -4.67
C PHE A 472 25.85 -5.63 -5.93
N ALA A 473 24.62 -5.99 -6.30
CA ALA A 473 24.35 -6.74 -7.52
C ALA A 473 24.75 -5.96 -8.78
N GLN A 474 24.43 -4.66 -8.84
CA GLN A 474 24.70 -3.79 -9.98
C GLN A 474 26.20 -3.48 -10.16
N LEU A 475 26.95 -3.40 -9.07
CA LEU A 475 28.41 -3.17 -9.08
C LEU A 475 29.22 -4.48 -9.02
N GLY A 476 28.58 -5.64 -8.92
CA GLY A 476 29.26 -6.93 -8.79
C GLY A 476 30.06 -7.12 -7.50
N VAL A 477 29.77 -6.34 -6.44
CA VAL A 477 30.50 -6.37 -5.17
C VAL A 477 29.74 -7.17 -4.11
N ARG A 478 30.47 -7.85 -3.22
CA ARG A 478 29.87 -8.72 -2.18
C ARG A 478 30.03 -8.19 -0.75
N SER A 479 30.66 -7.03 -0.57
CA SER A 479 30.91 -6.46 0.76
C SER A 479 30.93 -4.94 0.73
N ARG A 480 30.71 -4.32 1.90
CA ARG A 480 30.83 -2.86 2.06
C ARG A 480 32.26 -2.36 1.75
N VAL A 481 33.27 -3.16 2.07
CA VAL A 481 34.67 -2.87 1.74
C VAL A 481 34.89 -2.90 0.22
N ALA A 482 34.31 -3.88 -0.48
CA ALA A 482 34.35 -3.93 -1.92
C ALA A 482 33.55 -2.80 -2.59
N LEU A 483 32.44 -2.36 -1.97
CA LEU A 483 31.70 -1.17 -2.40
C LEU A 483 32.53 0.11 -2.29
N ALA A 484 33.29 0.29 -1.21
CA ALA A 484 34.19 1.44 -1.05
C ALA A 484 35.24 1.50 -2.16
N ARG A 485 35.84 0.35 -2.49
CA ARG A 485 36.81 0.24 -3.60
C ARG A 485 36.17 0.46 -4.98
N ALA A 486 34.91 0.07 -5.17
CA ALA A 486 34.20 0.25 -6.43
C ALA A 486 33.76 1.71 -6.69
N LEU A 487 33.66 2.54 -5.65
CA LEU A 487 33.24 3.94 -5.75
C LEU A 487 34.40 4.94 -5.73
N ASP A 488 35.61 4.48 -5.39
CA ASP A 488 36.81 5.31 -5.28
C ASP A 488 37.97 4.64 -6.05
N PRO A 489 38.08 4.85 -7.38
CA PRO A 489 39.14 4.25 -8.18
C PRO A 489 40.45 5.05 -8.01
N ASP A 490 41.13 4.77 -6.88
CA ASP A 490 42.55 4.97 -6.57
C ASP A 490 43.08 6.39 -6.25
N PRO A 491 43.88 6.52 -5.17
CA PRO A 491 45.12 7.28 -5.18
C PRO A 491 46.28 6.28 -5.02
N ASN A 492 46.97 6.02 -6.13
CA ASN A 492 48.25 5.32 -6.24
C ASN A 492 49.16 5.43 -4.99
N PRO A 493 49.81 4.33 -4.58
CA PRO A 493 51.27 4.43 -4.49
C PRO A 493 51.95 3.15 -4.99
N ASP A 494 52.51 3.21 -6.20
CA ASP A 494 53.83 2.65 -6.46
C ASP A 494 54.58 3.62 -7.37
N PRO A 495 55.80 4.01 -6.99
CA PRO A 495 56.93 3.19 -7.43
C PRO A 495 58.04 3.06 -6.38
N LEU A 496 58.66 1.88 -6.28
CA LEU A 496 60.06 1.68 -6.70
C LEU A 496 60.56 0.27 -6.32
N LEU A 497 60.80 -0.53 -7.37
CA LEU A 497 61.83 -1.57 -7.35
C LEU A 497 63.19 -0.91 -7.11
N SER A 498 63.89 -1.30 -6.05
CA SER A 498 65.35 -1.29 -5.97
C SER A 498 65.79 -2.28 -4.90
N THR A 499 66.13 -3.49 -5.33
CA THR A 499 67.05 -4.37 -4.61
C THR A 499 68.40 -3.64 -4.43
N PRO A 500 69.17 -3.98 -3.39
CA PRO A 500 70.31 -4.84 -3.69
C PRO A 500 70.53 -5.99 -2.70
N ALA A 501 71.26 -6.99 -3.20
CA ALA A 501 71.83 -8.12 -2.48
C ALA A 501 72.75 -7.68 -1.32
N ASN A 502 72.84 -8.44 -0.23
CA ASN A 502 73.80 -9.55 -0.10
C ASN A 502 73.85 -10.13 1.35
N SER A 503 73.88 -11.46 1.43
CA SER A 503 74.68 -12.31 2.34
C SER A 503 74.49 -12.31 3.88
N SER A 504 74.37 -13.54 4.40
CA SER A 504 75.05 -14.11 5.59
C SER A 504 74.23 -14.29 6.88
N GLY A 505 74.05 -15.56 7.27
CA GLY A 505 74.51 -16.03 8.59
C GLY A 505 73.47 -16.40 9.67
N ALA A 506 73.54 -17.67 10.07
CA ALA A 506 73.33 -18.21 11.43
C ALA A 506 71.91 -18.60 11.92
N SER A 507 71.69 -19.93 11.94
CA SER A 507 71.30 -20.81 13.06
C SER A 507 70.42 -20.29 14.23
N PHE A 508 69.29 -21.00 14.45
CA PHE A 508 68.66 -21.57 15.69
C PHE A 508 68.78 -20.84 17.06
N PRO A 509 67.87 -21.04 18.06
CA PRO A 509 67.00 -22.21 18.27
C PRO A 509 65.54 -21.96 18.72
N THR A 510 64.89 -23.12 18.91
CA THR A 510 63.59 -23.55 19.44
C THR A 510 63.13 -23.02 20.82
N ASP A 511 61.84 -23.26 21.06
CA ASP A 511 61.09 -23.39 22.33
C ASP A 511 60.69 -22.13 23.10
N ARG A 512 59.39 -21.77 23.02
CA ARG A 512 58.37 -22.24 23.98
C ARG A 512 56.95 -21.91 23.51
#